data_AF-A0A257MU66-F1
#
_entry.id   AF-A0A257MU66-F1
#
_cell.length_a   1.000
_cell.length_b   1.000
_cell.length_c   1.000
_cell.angle_alpha   90.00
_cell.angle_beta   90.00
_cell.angle_gamma   90.00
#
_symmetry.space_group_name_H-M   'P 1'
#
loop_
_entity.id
_entity.type
_entity.pdbx_description
1 polymer ?
#
loop_
_entity_poly.entity_id
_entity_poly.type
_entity_poly.pdbx_seq_one_letter_code
_entity_poly.pdbx_strand_id
1 'polypeptide(L)'
;MLVNETRYGYRACPCRLATGNKAEDLDIICPCDYRDADLTDFGACYCALYVSRAVLAGKQELSSIPERRLPEEERKRLDGRRKAKEESLGKDISKAAFRLSLPVWRCTVCGYLCARDAPPEVCPICKVGKERFERFI
;
A
#
# COMPACT_ATOMS: atom_id res chain seq x y z
N MET A 1 11.69 10.47 -9.93
CA MET A 1 11.27 9.12 -10.36
C MET A 1 11.69 8.78 -11.78
N LEU A 2 11.65 9.71 -12.74
CA LEU A 2 12.09 9.47 -14.11
C LEU A 2 13.52 8.91 -14.20
N VAL A 3 14.45 9.45 -13.41
CA VAL A 3 15.82 8.93 -13.31
C VAL A 3 15.86 7.45 -12.89
N ASN A 4 15.03 7.04 -11.91
CA ASN A 4 14.95 5.65 -11.48
C ASN A 4 14.33 4.75 -12.55
N GLU A 5 13.36 5.26 -13.30
CA GLU A 5 12.76 4.55 -14.43
C GLU A 5 13.79 4.31 -15.55
N THR A 6 14.58 5.33 -15.90
CA THR A 6 15.70 5.20 -16.85
C THR A 6 16.76 4.22 -16.33
N ARG A 7 17.05 4.22 -15.02
CA ARG A 7 18.13 3.43 -14.42
C ARG A 7 17.78 1.95 -14.22
N TYR A 8 16.58 1.67 -13.73
CA TYR A 8 16.17 0.33 -13.27
C TYR A 8 15.05 -0.28 -14.13
N GLY A 9 14.45 0.48 -15.05
CA GLY A 9 13.31 0.03 -15.85
C GLY A 9 11.96 0.04 -15.09
N TYR A 10 11.91 0.63 -13.90
CA TYR A 10 10.68 0.82 -13.13
C TYR A 10 10.76 2.05 -12.22
N ARG A 11 9.59 2.60 -11.86
CA ARG A 11 9.46 3.79 -11.02
C ARG A 11 9.68 3.48 -9.54
N ALA A 12 10.90 3.06 -9.18
CA ALA A 12 11.28 2.89 -7.78
C ALA A 12 11.10 4.21 -7.01
N CYS A 13 10.63 4.11 -5.76
CA CYS A 13 10.45 5.25 -4.84
C CYS A 13 11.72 6.15 -4.83
N PRO A 14 11.58 7.47 -5.03
CA PRO A 14 12.73 8.34 -5.23
C PRO A 14 13.57 8.57 -3.97
N CYS A 15 13.01 8.34 -2.78
CA CYS A 15 13.71 8.52 -1.50
C CYS A 15 14.12 7.20 -0.82
N ARG A 16 13.94 6.06 -1.49
CA ARG A 16 14.39 4.74 -1.00
C ARG A 16 15.46 4.18 -1.93
N LEU A 17 16.37 3.40 -1.35
CA LEU A 17 17.35 2.67 -2.14
C LEU A 17 16.67 1.47 -2.82
N ALA A 18 16.69 1.47 -4.16
CA ALA A 18 16.24 0.36 -4.98
C ALA A 18 17.35 -0.70 -5.07
N THR A 19 16.99 -1.98 -5.06
CA THR A 19 17.95 -3.07 -5.29
C THR A 19 18.29 -3.21 -6.78
N GLY A 20 17.46 -2.65 -7.66
CA GLY A 20 17.55 -2.83 -9.10
C GLY A 20 16.89 -4.11 -9.59
N ASN A 21 16.42 -4.97 -8.67
CA ASN A 21 15.61 -6.13 -8.97
C ASN A 21 14.13 -5.79 -8.76
N LYS A 22 13.38 -5.68 -9.86
CA LYS A 22 11.95 -5.33 -9.83
C LYS A 22 11.12 -6.26 -8.92
N ALA A 23 11.47 -7.55 -8.84
CA ALA A 23 10.73 -8.51 -8.02
C ALA A 23 10.89 -8.24 -6.51
N GLU A 24 12.05 -7.73 -6.09
CA GLU A 24 12.36 -7.42 -4.68
C GLU A 24 11.89 -6.02 -4.25
N ASP A 25 11.59 -5.17 -5.23
CA ASP A 25 11.21 -3.77 -5.05
C ASP A 25 9.73 -3.49 -5.36
N LEU A 26 8.91 -4.52 -5.60
CA LEU A 26 7.47 -4.35 -5.89
C LEU A 26 6.78 -3.47 -4.83
N ASP A 27 7.16 -3.64 -3.57
CA ASP A 27 6.66 -2.89 -2.42
C ASP A 27 6.95 -1.39 -2.48
N ILE A 28 8.02 -0.98 -3.17
CA ILE A 28 8.46 0.41 -3.30
C ILE A 28 8.30 0.99 -4.70
N ILE A 29 7.72 0.28 -5.67
CA ILE A 29 7.31 0.88 -6.93
C ILE A 29 6.25 1.94 -6.64
N CYS A 30 6.44 3.17 -7.09
CA CYS A 30 5.50 4.24 -6.77
C CYS A 30 4.20 4.15 -7.59
N PRO A 31 3.02 4.27 -6.96
CA PRO A 31 2.79 4.46 -5.52
C PRO A 31 3.07 3.18 -4.70
N CYS A 32 3.92 3.29 -3.67
CA CYS A 32 4.35 2.15 -2.86
C CYS A 32 3.25 1.64 -1.93
N ASP A 33 3.40 0.41 -1.46
CA ASP A 33 2.41 -0.26 -0.58
C ASP A 33 2.15 0.50 0.73
N TYR A 34 3.13 1.27 1.19
CA TYR A 34 3.08 2.04 2.45
C TYR A 34 2.28 3.34 2.35
N ARG A 35 2.03 3.85 1.13
CA ARG A 35 1.51 5.20 0.90
C ARG A 35 0.22 5.47 1.66
N ASP A 36 -0.75 4.56 1.59
CA ASP A 36 -2.09 4.81 2.13
C ASP A 36 -2.10 4.80 3.67
N ALA A 37 -1.32 3.91 4.28
CA ALA A 37 -1.12 3.91 5.73
C ALA A 37 -0.39 5.17 6.19
N ASP A 38 0.64 5.59 5.45
CA ASP A 38 1.38 6.84 5.74
C ASP A 38 0.48 8.08 5.63
N LEU A 39 -0.36 8.16 4.59
CA LEU A 39 -1.33 9.25 4.44
C LEU A 39 -2.34 9.28 5.59
N THR A 40 -2.80 8.10 6.03
CA THR A 40 -3.80 7.98 7.09
C THR A 40 -3.22 8.38 8.45
N ASP A 41 -2.02 7.90 8.77
CA ASP A 41 -1.44 8.07 10.11
C ASP A 41 -0.64 9.37 10.25
N PHE A 42 0.03 9.81 9.17
CA PHE A 42 0.98 10.92 9.21
C PHE A 42 0.64 12.07 8.26
N GLY A 43 -0.36 11.91 7.39
CA GLY A 43 -0.79 12.97 6.48
C GLY A 43 0.08 13.13 5.23
N ALA A 44 1.15 12.34 5.06
CA ALA A 44 1.98 12.34 3.87
C ALA A 44 2.65 10.97 3.67
N CYS A 45 2.95 10.60 2.43
CA CYS A 45 3.78 9.41 2.18
C CYS A 45 5.25 9.66 2.51
N TYR A 46 6.08 8.61 2.58
CA TYR A 46 7.49 8.71 2.98
C TYR A 46 8.33 9.74 2.20
N CYS A 47 8.10 9.91 0.90
CA CYS A 47 8.76 10.94 0.09
C CYS A 47 8.07 12.31 0.11
N ALA A 48 6.98 12.47 0.86
CA ALA A 48 6.07 13.61 0.84
C ALA A 48 5.51 13.97 -0.55
N LEU A 49 5.54 13.04 -1.51
CA LEU A 49 4.98 13.24 -2.86
C LEU A 49 3.44 13.28 -2.83
N TYR A 50 2.83 12.51 -1.93
CA TYR A 50 1.39 12.51 -1.68
C TYR A 50 1.15 13.06 -0.28
N VAL A 51 0.13 13.91 -0.14
CA VAL A 51 -0.34 14.49 1.13
C VAL A 51 -1.84 14.27 1.29
N SER A 52 -2.30 14.17 2.55
CA SER A 52 -3.72 14.04 2.89
C SER A 52 -4.47 15.33 2.63
N ARG A 53 -5.79 15.25 2.56
CA ARG A 53 -6.62 16.47 2.44
C ARG A 53 -6.49 17.39 3.65
N ALA A 54 -6.24 16.84 4.84
CA ALA A 54 -6.07 17.63 6.05
C ALA A 54 -4.81 18.51 5.94
N VAL A 55 -3.71 17.94 5.46
CA VAL A 55 -2.46 18.69 5.19
C VAL A 55 -2.67 19.74 4.11
N LEU A 56 -3.28 19.36 2.97
CA LEU A 56 -3.56 20.30 1.88
C LEU A 56 -4.43 21.48 2.33
N ALA A 57 -5.36 21.25 3.25
CA ALA A 57 -6.24 22.28 3.81
C ALA A 57 -5.61 23.08 4.96
N GLY A 58 -4.34 22.85 5.30
CA GLY A 58 -3.66 23.48 6.43
C GLY A 58 -4.20 23.10 7.81
N LYS A 59 -4.98 22.00 7.90
CA LYS A 59 -5.58 21.51 9.15
C LYS A 59 -4.64 20.56 9.92
N GLN A 60 -3.59 20.11 9.26
CA GLN A 60 -2.56 19.24 9.82
C GLN A 60 -1.21 19.72 9.30
N GLU A 61 -0.24 19.88 10.18
CA GLU A 61 1.13 20.19 9.79
C GLU A 61 1.87 18.93 9.35
N LEU A 62 2.79 19.09 8.39
CA LEU A 62 3.66 17.99 7.95
C LEU A 62 4.70 17.69 9.03
N SER A 63 4.88 16.41 9.31
CA SER A 63 5.90 15.91 10.24
C SER A 63 6.81 14.88 9.57
N SER A 64 7.92 14.57 10.21
CA SER A 64 8.76 13.45 9.80
C SER A 64 8.02 12.14 10.03
N ILE A 65 8.03 11.24 9.04
CA ILE A 65 7.37 9.94 9.15
C ILE A 65 8.40 8.82 9.27
N PRO A 66 8.12 7.76 10.04
CA PRO A 66 9.00 6.60 10.14
C PRO A 66 9.04 5.80 8.82
N GLU A 67 10.15 5.10 8.58
CA GLU A 67 10.24 4.13 7.48
C GLU A 67 9.48 2.85 7.84
N ARG A 68 8.42 2.54 7.09
CA ARG A 68 7.63 1.30 7.26
C ARG A 68 8.20 0.10 6.53
N ARG A 69 9.08 0.31 5.55
CA ARG A 69 9.74 -0.77 4.82
C ARG A 69 10.67 -1.51 5.76
N LEU A 70 10.38 -2.80 5.96
CA LEU A 70 11.19 -3.65 6.82
C LEU A 70 12.60 -3.88 6.22
N PRO A 71 13.61 -4.13 7.06
CA PRO A 71 14.94 -4.52 6.59
C PRO A 71 14.89 -5.74 5.66
N GLU A 72 15.87 -5.84 4.76
CA GLU A 72 15.92 -6.88 3.72
C GLU A 72 15.81 -8.30 4.27
N GLU A 73 16.55 -8.62 5.33
CA GLU A 73 16.51 -9.94 5.98
C GLU A 73 15.11 -10.30 6.47
N GLU A 74 14.39 -9.32 7.02
CA GLU A 74 13.04 -9.54 7.52
C GLU A 74 12.01 -9.68 6.38
N ARG A 75 12.16 -8.89 5.29
CA ARG A 75 11.33 -9.04 4.08
C ARG A 75 11.49 -10.43 3.47
N LYS A 76 12.73 -10.88 3.26
CA LYS A 76 13.03 -12.23 2.73
C LYS A 76 12.42 -13.33 3.60
N ARG A 77 12.50 -13.20 4.93
CA ARG A 77 11.87 -14.14 5.88
C ARG A 77 10.34 -14.17 5.72
N LEU A 78 9.69 -13.02 5.60
CA LEU A 78 8.24 -12.94 5.41
C LEU A 78 7.80 -13.50 4.06
N ASP A 79 8.55 -13.26 2.99
CA ASP A 79 8.27 -13.78 1.66
C ASP A 79 8.41 -15.30 1.61
N GLY A 80 9.44 -15.87 2.27
CA GLY A 80 9.57 -17.32 2.43
C GLY A 80 8.35 -17.93 3.14
N ARG A 81 7.86 -17.28 4.21
CA ARG A 81 6.64 -17.72 4.92
C ARG A 81 5.39 -17.60 4.06
N ARG A 82 5.26 -16.55 3.25
CA ARG A 82 4.14 -16.37 2.32
C ARG A 82 4.10 -17.47 1.26
N LYS A 83 5.24 -17.76 0.62
CA LYS A 83 5.36 -18.83 -0.39
C LYS A 83 4.99 -20.20 0.18
N ALA A 84 5.50 -20.55 1.36
CA ALA A 84 5.13 -21.80 2.04
C ALA A 84 3.64 -21.86 2.41
N LYS A 85 3.02 -20.72 2.74
CA LYS A 85 1.59 -20.63 3.04
C LYS A 85 0.74 -20.76 1.77
N GLU A 86 1.16 -20.20 0.64
CA GLU A 86 0.49 -20.32 -0.65
C GLU A 86 0.56 -21.75 -1.20
N GLU A 87 1.71 -22.43 -1.07
CA GLU A 87 1.87 -23.83 -1.47
C GLU A 87 1.01 -24.79 -0.63
N SER A 88 0.76 -24.47 0.64
CA SER A 88 -0.10 -25.27 1.53
C SER A 88 -1.59 -24.93 1.42
N LEU A 89 -1.96 -23.76 0.86
CA LEU A 89 -3.35 -23.36 0.63
C LEU A 89 -3.80 -23.86 -0.75
N GLY A 90 -4.18 -25.14 -0.83
CA GLY A 90 -4.75 -25.74 -2.05
C GLY A 90 -5.91 -24.93 -2.65
N LYS A 91 -6.24 -25.17 -3.93
CA LYS A 91 -7.20 -24.44 -4.81
C LYS A 91 -8.67 -24.34 -4.32
N ASP A 92 -8.97 -24.60 -3.06
CA ASP A 92 -10.31 -24.46 -2.49
C ASP A 92 -10.63 -22.97 -2.20
N ILE A 93 -11.19 -22.31 -3.20
CA ILE A 93 -11.62 -20.90 -3.19
C ILE A 93 -12.55 -20.58 -2.01
N SER A 94 -13.38 -21.55 -1.59
CA SER A 94 -14.35 -21.39 -0.50
C SER A 94 -13.73 -21.22 0.90
N LYS A 95 -12.55 -21.80 1.15
CA LYS A 95 -11.79 -21.60 2.40
C LYS A 95 -10.81 -20.43 2.33
N ALA A 96 -10.40 -20.02 1.12
CA ALA A 96 -9.49 -18.91 0.91
C ALA A 96 -10.13 -17.55 1.24
N ALA A 97 -11.40 -17.35 0.88
CA ALA A 97 -12.14 -16.11 1.15
C ALA A 97 -12.27 -15.78 2.65
N PHE A 98 -12.31 -16.80 3.53
CA PHE A 98 -12.40 -16.64 4.98
C PHE A 98 -11.04 -16.50 5.69
N ARG A 99 -9.92 -16.59 4.97
CA ARG A 99 -8.55 -16.54 5.52
C ARG A 99 -7.74 -15.35 4.99
N LEU A 100 -8.41 -14.26 4.65
CA LEU A 100 -7.74 -13.05 4.21
C LEU A 100 -6.91 -12.46 5.34
N SER A 101 -5.69 -12.03 5.00
CA SER A 101 -4.77 -11.39 5.95
C SER A 101 -5.14 -9.96 6.28
N LEU A 102 -5.99 -9.34 5.47
CA LEU A 102 -6.45 -7.96 5.61
C LEU A 102 -7.96 -7.89 5.37
N PRO A 103 -8.67 -6.98 6.05
CA PRO A 103 -10.07 -6.74 5.73
C PRO A 103 -10.20 -6.13 4.33
N VAL A 104 -11.30 -6.46 3.66
CA VAL A 104 -11.64 -5.94 2.34
C VAL A 104 -12.66 -4.83 2.49
N TRP A 105 -12.35 -3.66 1.95
CA TRP A 105 -13.23 -2.50 1.94
C TRP A 105 -13.86 -2.32 0.57
N ARG A 106 -15.16 -2.01 0.54
CA ARG A 106 -15.94 -1.76 -0.68
C ARG A 106 -16.48 -0.35 -0.71
N CYS A 107 -16.26 0.35 -1.82
CA CYS A 107 -16.94 1.62 -2.08
C CYS A 107 -18.42 1.37 -2.38
N THR A 108 -19.32 1.94 -1.57
CA THR A 108 -20.79 1.82 -1.73
C THR A 108 -21.33 2.50 -2.99
N VAL A 109 -20.53 3.33 -3.67
CA VAL A 109 -20.93 4.08 -4.86
C VAL A 109 -20.56 3.37 -6.15
N CYS A 110 -19.29 2.99 -6.31
CA CYS A 110 -18.79 2.41 -7.57
C CYS A 110 -18.40 0.93 -7.45
N GLY A 111 -18.41 0.35 -6.25
CA GLY A 111 -18.03 -1.04 -6.03
C GLY A 111 -16.52 -1.32 -5.98
N TYR A 112 -15.65 -0.31 -6.03
CA TYR A 112 -14.20 -0.49 -5.87
C TYR A 112 -13.87 -1.28 -4.60
N LEU A 113 -13.04 -2.30 -4.72
CA LEU A 113 -12.59 -3.17 -3.63
C LEU A 113 -11.10 -2.97 -3.36
N CYS A 114 -10.72 -2.89 -2.09
CA CYS A 114 -9.32 -2.89 -1.67
C CYS A 114 -9.11 -3.64 -0.35
N ALA A 115 -8.06 -4.45 -0.28
CA ALA A 115 -7.64 -5.13 0.94
C ALA A 115 -6.56 -4.29 1.65
N ARG A 116 -6.93 -3.66 2.77
CA ARG A 116 -6.11 -2.70 3.54
C ARG A 116 -6.60 -2.67 4.99
N ASP A 117 -5.76 -2.24 5.93
CA ASP A 117 -6.17 -2.09 7.35
C ASP A 117 -7.32 -1.09 7.52
N ALA A 118 -7.34 -0.02 6.70
CA ALA A 118 -8.38 1.00 6.66
C ALA A 118 -8.76 1.32 5.19
N PRO A 119 -9.98 1.83 4.92
CA PRO A 119 -10.36 2.25 3.58
C PRO A 119 -9.56 3.50 3.18
N PRO A 120 -9.29 3.71 1.88
CA PRO A 120 -8.59 4.89 1.41
C PRO A 120 -9.40 6.15 1.72
N GLU A 121 -8.71 7.27 2.00
CA GLU A 121 -9.35 8.57 2.25
C GLU A 121 -10.33 8.99 1.14
N VAL A 122 -9.98 8.64 -0.09
CA VAL A 122 -10.72 8.97 -1.30
C VAL A 122 -10.76 7.73 -2.20
N CYS A 123 -11.94 7.38 -2.69
CA CYS A 123 -12.07 6.30 -3.67
C CYS A 123 -11.26 6.64 -4.95
N PRO A 124 -10.34 5.78 -5.41
CA PRO A 124 -9.54 6.07 -6.58
C PRO A 124 -10.36 6.11 -7.87
N ILE A 125 -11.55 5.49 -7.87
CA ILE A 125 -12.44 5.41 -9.02
C ILE A 125 -13.41 6.59 -9.06
N CYS A 126 -14.33 6.72 -8.08
CA CYS A 126 -15.39 7.74 -8.10
C CYS A 126 -15.16 8.95 -7.19
N LYS A 127 -14.02 9.03 -6.49
CA LYS A 127 -13.58 10.19 -5.69
C LYS A 127 -14.41 10.57 -4.46
N VAL A 128 -15.38 9.73 -4.06
CA VAL A 128 -16.07 9.87 -2.77
C VAL A 128 -15.12 9.63 -1.60
N GLY A 129 -15.45 10.19 -0.44
CA GLY A 129 -14.63 10.03 0.76
C GLY A 129 -14.75 8.66 1.41
N LYS A 130 -13.86 8.39 2.37
CA LYS A 130 -13.78 7.11 3.11
C LYS A 130 -15.06 6.74 3.85
N GLU A 131 -15.90 7.72 4.20
CA GLU A 131 -17.22 7.51 4.82
C GLU A 131 -18.19 6.72 3.94
N ARG A 132 -17.91 6.60 2.64
CA ARG A 132 -18.70 5.83 1.67
C ARG A 132 -18.14 4.42 1.45
N PHE A 133 -17.23 3.96 2.30
CA PHE A 133 -16.75 2.58 2.29
C PHE A 133 -17.38 1.75 3.40
N GLU A 134 -17.66 0.49 3.09
CA GLU A 134 -18.12 -0.51 4.03
C GLU A 134 -17.14 -1.69 4.06
N ARG A 135 -17.06 -2.40 5.18
CA ARG A 135 -16.32 -3.66 5.24
C ARG A 135 -17.09 -4.74 4.49
N PHE A 136 -16.45 -5.34 3.51
CA PHE A 136 -17.01 -6.39 2.66
C PHE A 136 -16.73 -7.79 3.23
N ILE A 137 -15.49 -8.06 3.63
CA ILE A 137 -15.00 -9.31 4.25
C ILE A 137 -13.97 -8.94 5.33
#